data_AF-A0A3E0TQL7-F1
#
_entry.id   AF-A0A3E0TQL7-F1
#
_cell.length_a   1.000
_cell.length_b   1.000
_cell.length_c   1.000
_cell.angle_alpha   90.00
_cell.angle_beta   90.00
_cell.angle_gamma   90.00
#
_symmetry.space_group_name_H-M   'P 1'
#
loop_
_entity.id
_entity.type
_entity.pdbx_description
1 polymer ?
#
loop_
_entity_poly.entity_id
_entity_poly.type
_entity_poly.pdbx_seq_one_letter_code
_entity_poly.pdbx_strand_id
1 'polypeptide(L)' 'MPIVSKYSNERVEKIIDNLLNVLIDEKAGADLSLMCLGNVVTEVLTQQVPEKQRQAVVDNFTKALAQSVNTTTK' A
#
# COMPACT_ATOMS: atom_id res chain seq x y z
N MET A 1 7.16 -22.66 -2.52
CA MET A 1 6.74 -22.36 -3.90
C MET A 1 6.83 -20.85 -4.10
N PRO A 2 7.28 -20.36 -5.27
CA PRO A 2 7.21 -18.93 -5.55
C PRO A 2 5.73 -18.52 -5.53
N ILE A 3 5.43 -17.44 -4.79
CA ILE A 3 4.10 -16.84 -4.81
C ILE A 3 3.94 -16.24 -6.20
N VAL A 4 3.22 -16.92 -7.08
CA VAL A 4 2.84 -16.35 -8.37
C VAL A 4 1.88 -15.21 -8.08
N SER A 5 2.29 -13.98 -8.38
CA SER A 5 1.42 -12.82 -8.23
C SER A 5 0.13 -13.05 -9.00
N LYS A 6 -1.02 -12.80 -8.34
CA LYS A 6 -2.34 -12.89 -8.98
C LYS A 6 -2.54 -11.83 -10.08
N TYR A 7 -1.67 -10.83 -10.13
CA TYR A 7 -1.73 -9.70 -11.06
C TYR A 7 -0.44 -9.61 -11.87
N SER A 8 -0.54 -9.14 -13.12
CA SER A 8 0.65 -8.85 -13.92
C SER A 8 1.46 -7.73 -13.30
N ASN A 9 2.79 -7.85 -13.34
CA ASN A 9 3.69 -6.84 -12.80
C ASN A 9 3.44 -5.47 -13.45
N GLU A 10 3.27 -5.43 -14.78
CA GLU A 10 2.98 -4.21 -15.53
C GLU A 10 1.74 -3.47 -15.02
N ARG A 11 0.66 -4.20 -14.68
CA ARG A 11 -0.55 -3.58 -14.15
C ARG A 11 -0.30 -2.98 -12.77
N VAL A 12 0.46 -3.68 -11.92
CA VAL A 12 0.79 -3.22 -10.56
C VAL A 12 1.65 -1.96 -10.62
N GLU A 13 2.73 -2.00 -11.41
CA GLU A 13 3.65 -0.87 -11.61
C GLU A 13 2.92 0.35 -12.14
N LYS A 14 2.09 0.20 -13.18
CA LYS A 14 1.30 1.31 -13.73
C LYS A 14 0.38 1.96 -12.69
N ILE A 15 -0.24 1.17 -11.81
CA ILE A 15 -1.10 1.72 -10.76
C ILE A 15 -0.26 2.48 -9.73
N ILE A 16 0.88 1.93 -9.32
CA ILE A 16 1.80 2.59 -8.38
C ILE A 16 2.30 3.92 -8.96
N ASP A 17 2.75 3.93 -10.21
CA ASP A 17 3.24 5.14 -10.87
C ASP A 17 2.17 6.23 -10.93
N ASN A 18 0.93 5.87 -11.28
CA ASN A 18 -0.17 6.82 -11.30
C ASN A 18 -0.46 7.42 -9.92
N LEU A 19 -0.41 6.62 -8.85
CA LEU A 19 -0.60 7.12 -7.48
C LEU A 19 0.55 8.04 -7.06
N LEU A 20 1.79 7.68 -7.40
CA LEU A 20 2.97 8.50 -7.11
C LEU A 20 2.93 9.83 -7.88
N ASN A 21 2.55 9.81 -9.15
CA ASN A 21 2.44 11.02 -9.97
C ASN A 21 1.46 12.03 -9.37
N VAL A 22 0.31 11.58 -8.88
CA VAL A 22 -0.65 12.47 -8.19
C VAL A 22 -0.01 13.15 -6.97
N LEU A 23 0.75 12.40 -6.16
CA LEU A 23 1.42 12.97 -4.99
C LEU A 23 2.53 13.97 -5.39
N ILE A 24 3.25 13.68 -6.47
CA ILE A 24 4.31 14.55 -7.02
C ILE A 24 3.70 15.84 -7.58
N ASP A 25 2.63 15.73 -8.35
CA ASP A 25 1.94 16.86 -9.00
C ASP A 25 1.37 17.84 -7.95
N GLU A 26 0.82 17.30 -6.86
CA GLU A 26 0.35 18.08 -5.70
C GLU A 26 1.49 18.58 -4.80
N LYS A 27 2.76 18.25 -5.12
CA LYS A 27 3.95 18.58 -4.34
C LYS A 27 3.82 18.14 -2.88
N ALA A 28 3.18 17.00 -2.65
CA ALA A 28 2.93 16.48 -1.31
C ALA A 28 4.25 16.05 -0.65
N GLY A 29 4.58 16.67 0.48
CA GLY A 29 5.68 16.21 1.33
C GLY A 29 5.39 14.84 1.94
N ALA A 30 6.37 14.26 2.63
CA ALA A 30 6.25 12.93 3.23
C ALA A 30 5.04 12.83 4.20
N ASP A 31 4.83 13.84 5.03
CA ASP A 31 3.73 13.87 6.01
C ASP A 31 2.35 13.83 5.34
N LEU A 32 2.10 14.74 4.38
CA LEU A 32 0.84 14.78 3.62
C LEU A 32 0.63 13.50 2.80
N SER A 33 1.69 13.00 2.17
CA SER A 33 1.63 11.76 1.39
C SER A 33 1.23 10.56 2.25
N LEU A 34 1.86 10.40 3.43
CA LEU A 34 1.56 9.32 4.36
C LEU A 34 0.14 9.43 4.93
N MET A 35 -0.32 10.65 5.24
CA MET A 35 -1.69 10.89 5.70
C MET A 35 -2.72 10.48 4.63
N CYS A 36 -2.53 10.92 3.37
CA CYS A 36 -3.42 10.57 2.27
C CYS A 36 -3.43 9.07 2.00
N LEU A 37 -2.25 8.44 1.89
CA LEU A 37 -2.15 7.00 1.66
C LEU A 37 -2.76 6.19 2.82
N GLY A 38 -2.59 6.64 4.06
CA GLY A 38 -3.22 6.01 5.23
C GLY A 38 -4.75 6.05 5.16
N ASN A 39 -5.33 7.19 4.74
CA ASN A 39 -6.78 7.31 4.54
C ASN A 39 -7.27 6.40 3.41
N VAL A 40 -6.54 6.34 2.28
CA VAL A 40 -6.88 5.45 1.16
C VAL A 40 -6.87 3.98 1.58
N VAL A 41 -5.84 3.55 2.33
CA VAL A 41 -5.77 2.17 2.85
C VAL A 41 -6.95 1.90 3.79
N THR A 42 -7.28 2.85 4.68
CA THR A 42 -8.40 2.73 5.61
C THR A 42 -9.73 2.57 4.87
N GLU A 43 -9.94 3.34 3.79
CA GLU A 43 -11.15 3.27 2.97
C GLU A 43 -11.25 1.91 2.26
N VAL A 44 -10.16 1.43 1.65
CA VAL A 44 -10.11 0.11 1.00
C VAL A 44 -10.48 -1.00 1.97
N LEU A 45 -9.92 -0.99 3.18
CA LEU A 45 -10.23 -1.99 4.21
C LEU A 45 -11.69 -1.89 4.67
N THR A 46 -12.21 -0.68 4.81
CA THR A 46 -13.59 -0.47 5.26
C THR A 46 -14.58 -0.94 4.21
N GLN A 47 -14.35 -0.65 2.93
CA GLN A 47 -15.27 -1.01 1.84
C GLN A 47 -15.14 -2.47 1.40
N GLN A 48 -13.93 -3.03 1.39
CA GLN A 48 -13.65 -4.29 0.68
C GLN A 48 -13.32 -5.47 1.62
N VAL A 49 -13.13 -5.21 2.91
CA VAL A 49 -12.82 -6.26 3.90
C VAL A 49 -13.92 -6.35 4.96
N PRO A 50 -14.46 -7.55 5.23
CA PRO A 50 -15.43 -7.76 6.31
C PRO A 50 -14.86 -7.27 7.64
N GLU A 51 -15.67 -6.59 8.44
CA GLU A 51 -15.25 -5.97 9.70
C GLU A 51 -14.43 -6.91 10.61
N LYS A 52 -14.91 -8.15 10.76
CA LYS A 52 -14.25 -9.19 11.58
C LYS A 52 -12.84 -9.58 11.11
N GLN A 53 -12.47 -9.27 9.87
CA GLN A 53 -11.17 -9.60 9.26
C GLN A 53 -10.24 -8.38 9.15
N ARG A 54 -10.77 -7.15 9.28
CA ARG A 54 -9.99 -5.92 9.02
C ARG A 54 -8.72 -5.84 9.85
N GLN A 55 -8.81 -6.11 11.16
CA GLN A 55 -7.65 -6.04 12.05
C GLN A 55 -6.55 -7.02 11.62
N ALA A 56 -6.89 -8.27 11.33
CA ALA A 56 -5.92 -9.26 10.89
C ALA A 56 -5.27 -8.88 9.55
N VAL A 57 -6.01 -8.24 8.64
CA VAL A 57 -5.45 -7.72 7.38
C VAL A 57 -4.51 -6.55 7.64
N VAL A 58 -4.88 -5.61 8.51
CA VAL A 58 -4.02 -4.47 8.92
C VAL A 58 -2.71 -4.97 9.54
N ASP A 59 -2.79 -5.94 10.45
CA ASP A 59 -1.61 -6.49 11.13
C ASP A 59 -0.64 -7.13 10.12
N ASN A 60 -1.18 -7.89 9.16
CA ASN A 60 -0.36 -8.49 8.10
C ASN A 60 0.24 -7.44 7.16
N PHE A 61 -0.55 -6.43 6.77
CA PHE A 61 -0.11 -5.35 5.90
C PHE A 61 1.04 -4.54 6.54
N THR A 62 0.85 -4.10 7.78
CA THR A 62 1.85 -3.30 8.52
C THR A 62 3.11 -4.10 8.82
N LYS A 63 2.98 -5.40 9.12
CA LYS A 63 4.14 -6.29 9.29
C LYS A 63 4.94 -6.43 7.99
N ALA A 64 4.27 -6.62 6.85
CA ALA A 64 4.94 -6.69 5.55
C ALA A 64 5.62 -5.36 5.20
N LEU A 65 4.96 -4.23 5.46
CA LEU A 65 5.54 -2.89 5.26
C LEU A 65 6.82 -2.70 6.11
N ALA A 66 6.76 -3.03 7.40
CA ALA A 66 7.91 -2.95 8.29
C ALA A 66 9.07 -3.84 7.83
N GLN A 67 8.77 -5.04 7.33
CA GLN A 67 9.79 -5.93 6.76
C GLN A 67 10.42 -5.34 5.50
N SER A 68 9.62 -4.79 4.58
CA SER A 68 10.11 -4.17 3.35
C SER A 68 11.08 -3.03 3.62
N VAL A 69 10.73 -2.12 4.55
CA VAL A 69 11.60 -0.99 4.93
C VAL A 69 12.92 -1.47 5.53
N ASN A 70 12.88 -2.50 6.38
CA ASN A 70 14.08 -3.04 7.02
C ASN A 70 14.95 -3.88 6.08
N THR A 71 14.37 -4.45 5.02
CA THR A 71 15.07 -5.31 4.05
C THR A 71 15.81 -4.50 2.98
N THR A 72 15.49 -3.22 2.80
CA THR A 72 16.22 -2.30 1.87
C THR A 72 17.63 -1.93 2.35
N THR A 73 18.20 -2.66 3.32
CA THR A 73 19.59 -2.49 3.76
C THR A 73 20.40 -3.76 3.49
N LYS A 74 20.94 -3.87 2.28
CA LYS A 74 22.24 -4.48 1.95
C LYS A 74 22.64 -4.15 0.52
#